data_AF-A0A8T2JT01-F1
#
_entry.id   AF-A0A8T2JT01-F1
#
_cell.length_a   1.000
_cell.length_b   1.000
_cell.length_c   1.000
_cell.angle_alpha   90.00
_cell.angle_beta   90.00
_cell.angle_gamma   90.00
#
_symmetry.space_group_name_H-M   'P 1'
#
loop_
_entity.id
_entity.type
_entity.pdbx_description
1 polymer ?
#
loop_
_entity_poly.entity_id
_entity_poly.type
_entity_poly.pdbx_seq_one_letter_code
_entity_poly.pdbx_strand_id
1 'polypeptide(L)'
;MFFCPPLEVLYSGTCMRFDYVWLRDHCRSASCYNAKTNQRSLDTASVELDIKPAQVRADDTTLYLTWPDGHMTRYGLQWLTQNSYEGQKQQLVQPRILWNEKIYKEANVSSVNFLDFLETNEGLREFLQNFLLYGIAFVDNVPATREDTERVAKRISHIRETIYGKMWDLTSDFSRGDTAYTKLALDRHTDTTYFQEPCGMQLFHCLRHEGTGGRTLVVDGFYAADQVRQHHPEDFELLSNVPLKHEYIENVSASQNHMVGIGPVLNVYPWNKELYMIRYNNYDRSVINTVPYNVVRSWYSAHRILTNELRRPENELWVKLKPGKVMFVDNWRVLHGRESFTGYRQICGCYLSRDDVLNTSRLLGLKA
;
A
#
# COMPACT_ATOMS: atom_id res chain seq x y z
N MET A 1 4.24 -22.88 -33.14
CA MET A 1 3.61 -23.01 -31.81
C MET A 1 2.33 -23.79 -31.98
N PHE A 2 2.32 -25.06 -31.57
CA PHE A 2 1.09 -25.84 -31.49
C PHE A 2 0.46 -25.53 -30.13
N PHE A 3 -0.62 -24.74 -30.10
CA PHE A 3 -1.39 -24.57 -28.88
C PHE A 3 -2.15 -25.88 -28.62
N CYS A 4 -1.79 -26.58 -27.55
CA CYS A 4 -2.65 -27.63 -27.02
C CYS A 4 -3.92 -26.96 -26.47
N PRO A 5 -5.13 -27.49 -26.73
CA PRO A 5 -6.33 -26.98 -26.09
C PRO A 5 -6.20 -27.11 -24.56
N PRO A 6 -6.71 -26.11 -23.80
CA PRO A 6 -6.65 -26.14 -22.33
C PRO A 6 -7.52 -27.26 -21.77
N LEU A 7 -7.24 -27.67 -20.54
CA LEU A 7 -8.17 -28.50 -19.78
C LEU A 7 -9.32 -27.63 -19.27
N GLU A 8 -10.54 -28.00 -19.62
CA GLU A 8 -11.75 -27.37 -19.08
C GLU A 8 -12.29 -28.17 -17.90
N VAL A 9 -12.56 -27.47 -16.79
CA VAL A 9 -13.10 -28.06 -15.56
C VAL A 9 -14.31 -27.24 -15.12
N LEU A 10 -15.49 -27.86 -15.07
CA LEU A 10 -16.72 -27.24 -14.59
C LEU A 10 -16.93 -27.62 -13.12
N TYR A 11 -17.00 -26.63 -12.23
CA TYR A 11 -17.28 -26.84 -10.81
C TYR A 11 -18.11 -25.69 -10.25
N SER A 12 -19.19 -26.01 -9.51
CA SER A 12 -20.08 -25.02 -8.88
C SER A 12 -20.53 -23.89 -9.83
N GLY A 13 -20.88 -24.24 -11.07
CA GLY A 13 -21.32 -23.28 -12.10
C GLY A 13 -20.22 -22.43 -12.73
N THR A 14 -18.95 -22.63 -12.34
CA THR A 14 -17.79 -21.93 -12.92
C THR A 14 -17.03 -22.88 -13.86
N CYS A 15 -16.95 -22.52 -15.14
CA CYS A 15 -16.08 -23.20 -16.10
C CYS A 15 -14.68 -22.59 -16.05
N MET A 16 -13.68 -23.38 -15.66
CA MET A 16 -12.30 -22.97 -15.49
C MET A 16 -11.44 -23.55 -16.60
N ARG A 17 -10.50 -22.77 -17.12
CA ARG A 17 -9.52 -23.24 -18.10
C ARG A 17 -8.13 -23.30 -17.49
N PHE A 18 -7.48 -24.45 -17.62
CA PHE A 18 -6.14 -24.66 -17.11
C PHE A 18 -5.18 -25.10 -18.21
N ASP A 19 -3.99 -24.51 -18.17
CA ASP A 19 -2.85 -24.97 -18.95
C ASP A 19 -2.21 -26.20 -18.28
N TYR A 20 -1.81 -27.20 -19.06
CA TYR A 20 -1.22 -28.41 -18.51
C TYR A 20 0.16 -28.19 -17.89
N VAL A 21 0.96 -27.26 -18.43
CA VAL A 21 2.22 -26.84 -17.81
C VAL A 21 1.94 -26.24 -16.45
N TRP A 22 0.93 -25.37 -16.34
CA TRP A 22 0.53 -24.79 -15.06
C TRP A 22 0.10 -25.86 -14.05
N LEU A 23 -0.71 -26.84 -14.49
CA LEU A 23 -1.15 -27.96 -13.66
C LEU A 23 0.00 -28.88 -13.24
N ARG A 24 1.05 -29.03 -14.06
CA ARG A 24 2.25 -29.79 -13.67
C ARG A 24 3.15 -29.01 -12.73
N ASP A 25 3.34 -27.72 -13.00
CA ASP A 25 4.19 -26.79 -12.26
C ASP A 25 3.68 -26.53 -10.82
N HIS A 26 2.36 -26.48 -10.65
CA HIS A 26 1.72 -26.19 -9.36
C HIS A 26 1.36 -27.45 -8.55
N CYS A 27 1.91 -28.60 -8.92
CA CYS A 27 1.62 -29.88 -8.27
C CYS A 27 1.92 -29.79 -6.76
N ARG A 28 0.97 -30.25 -5.93
CA ARG A 28 1.06 -30.22 -4.46
C ARG A 28 1.49 -31.55 -3.83
N SER A 29 2.03 -32.48 -4.63
CA SER A 29 2.61 -33.73 -4.10
C SER A 29 3.90 -33.44 -3.33
N ALA A 30 4.30 -34.36 -2.43
CA ALA A 30 5.48 -34.15 -1.57
C ALA A 30 6.81 -33.99 -2.35
N SER A 31 6.89 -34.51 -3.58
CA SER A 31 8.08 -34.32 -4.44
C SER A 31 8.09 -32.97 -5.16
N CYS A 32 6.93 -32.31 -5.32
CA CYS A 32 6.81 -31.03 -6.02
C CYS A 32 6.60 -29.85 -5.08
N TYR A 33 6.18 -30.09 -3.83
CA TYR A 33 5.84 -29.07 -2.87
C TYR A 33 6.15 -29.51 -1.43
N ASN A 34 6.90 -28.68 -0.71
CA ASN A 34 7.16 -28.86 0.70
C ASN A 34 6.02 -28.24 1.54
N ALA A 35 5.10 -29.08 2.01
CA ALA A 35 3.95 -28.62 2.81
C ALA A 35 4.32 -28.06 4.19
N LYS A 36 5.54 -28.30 4.70
CA LYS A 36 6.00 -27.70 5.97
C LYS A 36 6.45 -26.27 5.80
N THR A 37 7.08 -25.93 4.67
CA THR A 37 7.61 -24.59 4.39
C THR A 37 6.74 -23.79 3.44
N ASN A 38 5.72 -24.42 2.87
CA ASN A 38 4.87 -23.87 1.81
C ASN A 38 5.62 -23.44 0.55
N GLN A 39 6.70 -24.16 0.19
CA GLN A 39 7.55 -23.84 -0.95
C GLN A 39 7.45 -24.89 -2.05
N ARG A 40 7.51 -24.44 -3.30
CA ARG A 40 7.63 -25.33 -4.46
C ARG A 40 9.04 -25.92 -4.51
N SER A 41 9.12 -27.19 -4.87
CA SER A 41 10.37 -27.94 -5.03
C SER A 41 10.63 -28.33 -6.48
N LEU A 42 9.58 -28.36 -7.31
CA LEU A 42 9.70 -28.64 -8.73
C LEU A 42 10.42 -27.48 -9.44
N ASP A 43 11.41 -27.80 -10.25
CA ASP A 43 12.01 -26.85 -11.17
C ASP A 43 11.06 -26.63 -12.36
N THR A 44 10.48 -25.43 -12.47
CA THR A 44 9.56 -25.07 -13.55
C THR A 44 10.20 -25.29 -14.93
N ALA A 45 11.51 -25.07 -15.08
CA ALA A 45 12.20 -25.23 -16.37
C ALA A 45 12.31 -26.70 -16.81
N SER A 46 12.14 -27.65 -15.89
CA SER A 46 12.11 -29.08 -16.20
C SER A 46 10.76 -29.56 -16.75
N VAL A 47 9.73 -28.71 -16.77
CA VAL A 47 8.41 -29.07 -17.29
C VAL A 47 8.36 -28.80 -18.79
N GLU A 48 8.20 -29.87 -19.58
CA GLU A 48 8.01 -29.76 -21.03
C GLU A 48 6.76 -28.94 -21.38
N LEU A 49 6.89 -27.98 -22.29
CA LEU A 49 5.81 -27.04 -22.60
C LEU A 49 4.64 -27.68 -23.38
N ASP A 50 4.86 -28.84 -23.98
CA ASP A 50 3.84 -29.63 -24.66
C ASP A 50 3.31 -30.80 -23.80
N ILE A 51 3.64 -30.83 -22.50
CA ILE A 51 3.22 -31.88 -21.57
C ILE A 51 1.70 -32.05 -21.58
N LYS A 52 1.25 -33.31 -21.63
CA LYS A 52 -0.16 -33.68 -21.48
C LYS A 52 -0.28 -34.86 -20.53
N PRO A 53 -1.34 -34.91 -19.71
CA PRO A 53 -1.61 -36.09 -18.90
C PRO A 53 -1.91 -37.28 -19.82
N ALA A 54 -1.33 -38.45 -19.49
CA ALA A 54 -1.70 -39.72 -20.07
C ALA A 54 -3.13 -40.14 -19.63
N GLN A 55 -3.58 -39.69 -18.46
CA GLN A 55 -4.92 -39.93 -17.95
C GLN A 55 -5.45 -38.75 -17.14
N VAL A 56 -6.73 -38.40 -17.35
CA VAL A 56 -7.47 -37.42 -16.55
C VAL A 56 -8.67 -38.11 -15.92
N ARG A 57 -8.84 -37.93 -14.60
CA ARG A 57 -10.01 -38.41 -13.85
C ARG A 57 -10.47 -37.31 -12.92
N ALA A 58 -11.77 -37.21 -12.68
CA ALA A 58 -12.33 -36.35 -11.65
C ALA A 58 -13.37 -37.11 -10.82
N ASP A 59 -13.51 -36.72 -9.57
CA ASP A 59 -14.69 -36.99 -8.75
C ASP A 59 -15.33 -35.65 -8.32
N ASP A 60 -16.35 -35.70 -7.46
CA ASP A 60 -17.13 -34.53 -7.04
C ASP A 60 -16.30 -33.41 -6.39
N THR A 61 -15.11 -33.72 -5.89
CA THR A 61 -14.28 -32.78 -5.12
C THR A 61 -12.88 -32.63 -5.67
N THR A 62 -12.42 -33.55 -6.51
CA THR A 62 -11.00 -33.69 -6.82
C THR A 62 -10.75 -34.01 -8.29
N LEU A 63 -9.76 -33.33 -8.87
CA LEU A 63 -9.16 -33.63 -10.17
C LEU A 63 -7.86 -34.43 -9.99
N TYR A 64 -7.68 -35.47 -10.81
CA TYR A 64 -6.50 -36.32 -10.87
C TYR A 64 -5.92 -36.31 -12.28
N LEU A 65 -4.61 -36.16 -12.37
CA LEU A 65 -3.84 -36.13 -13.61
C LEU A 65 -2.68 -37.11 -13.47
N THR A 66 -2.60 -38.09 -14.36
CA THR A 66 -1.44 -39.00 -14.48
C THR A 66 -0.60 -38.54 -15.66
N TRP A 67 0.66 -38.20 -15.43
CA TRP A 67 1.59 -37.69 -16.44
C TRP A 67 2.34 -38.84 -17.14
N PRO A 68 3.01 -38.58 -18.29
CA PRO A 68 3.71 -39.62 -19.06
C PRO A 68 4.84 -40.32 -18.29
N ASP A 69 5.45 -39.63 -17.33
CA ASP A 69 6.46 -40.17 -16.40
C ASP A 69 5.86 -41.03 -15.27
N GLY A 70 4.55 -41.23 -15.27
CA GLY A 70 3.81 -41.94 -14.22
C GLY A 70 3.54 -41.09 -12.98
N HIS A 71 3.98 -39.83 -12.92
CA HIS A 71 3.68 -38.93 -11.82
C HIS A 71 2.17 -38.68 -11.73
N MET A 72 1.62 -38.67 -10.52
CA MET A 72 0.21 -38.37 -10.29
C MET A 72 0.06 -37.04 -9.53
N THR A 73 -0.65 -36.09 -10.14
CA THR A 73 -1.06 -34.84 -9.52
C THR A 73 -2.52 -34.91 -9.07
N ARG A 74 -2.81 -34.32 -7.91
CA ARG A 74 -4.15 -34.23 -7.34
C ARG A 74 -4.46 -32.80 -6.93
N TYR A 75 -5.61 -32.28 -7.36
CA TYR A 75 -6.10 -30.96 -7.00
C TYR A 75 -7.53 -31.03 -6.45
N GLY A 76 -7.78 -30.33 -5.34
CA GLY A 76 -9.15 -30.07 -4.93
C GLY A 76 -9.82 -29.07 -5.89
N LEU A 77 -11.05 -29.32 -6.31
CA LEU A 77 -11.80 -28.45 -7.23
C LEU A 77 -12.04 -27.05 -6.64
N GLN A 78 -12.19 -26.93 -5.32
CA GLN A 78 -12.24 -25.64 -4.63
C GLN A 78 -10.91 -24.88 -4.73
N TRP A 79 -9.78 -25.58 -4.59
CA TRP A 79 -8.46 -24.97 -4.75
C TRP A 79 -8.25 -24.50 -6.20
N LEU A 80 -8.66 -25.31 -7.18
CA LEU A 80 -8.64 -24.91 -8.59
C LEU A 80 -9.52 -23.68 -8.84
N THR A 81 -10.71 -23.63 -8.25
CA THR A 81 -11.59 -22.44 -8.34
C THR A 81 -10.88 -21.20 -7.81
N GLN A 82 -10.29 -21.29 -6.61
CA GLN A 82 -9.56 -20.18 -5.99
C GLN A 82 -8.31 -19.76 -6.76
N ASN A 83 -7.69 -20.62 -7.57
CA ASN A 83 -6.44 -20.34 -8.27
C ASN A 83 -6.60 -20.27 -9.80
N SER A 84 -7.82 -20.39 -10.31
CA SER A 84 -8.15 -20.22 -11.73
C SER A 84 -8.21 -18.75 -12.09
N TYR A 85 -7.96 -18.43 -13.36
CA TYR A 85 -8.16 -17.08 -13.88
C TYR A 85 -9.62 -16.62 -13.70
N GLU A 86 -10.57 -17.51 -14.00
CA GLU A 86 -12.00 -17.22 -13.85
C GLU A 86 -12.42 -16.96 -12.41
N GLY A 87 -11.90 -17.71 -11.43
CA GLY A 87 -12.17 -17.48 -10.01
C GLY A 87 -11.43 -16.26 -9.44
N GLN A 88 -10.21 -15.99 -9.91
CA GLN A 88 -9.44 -14.82 -9.48
C GLN A 88 -10.02 -13.51 -10.00
N LYS A 89 -10.63 -13.45 -11.19
CA LYS A 89 -11.31 -12.24 -11.70
C LYS A 89 -12.24 -11.56 -10.70
N GLN A 90 -12.82 -12.33 -9.77
CA GLN A 90 -13.74 -11.83 -8.74
C GLN A 90 -13.01 -11.26 -7.50
N GLN A 91 -11.72 -11.55 -7.30
CA GLN A 91 -10.96 -11.22 -6.09
C GLN A 91 -9.91 -10.11 -6.25
N LEU A 92 -9.64 -9.65 -7.48
CA LEU A 92 -8.44 -8.88 -7.85
C LEU A 92 -8.27 -7.50 -7.18
N VAL A 93 -9.29 -6.95 -6.51
CA VAL A 93 -9.21 -5.59 -5.93
C VAL A 93 -9.12 -5.68 -4.42
N GLN A 94 -8.16 -4.95 -3.84
CA GLN A 94 -8.07 -4.78 -2.40
C GLN A 94 -9.31 -4.03 -1.91
N PRO A 95 -10.02 -4.52 -0.88
CA PRO A 95 -11.24 -3.86 -0.41
C PRO A 95 -10.84 -2.50 0.18
N ARG A 96 -11.23 -1.44 -0.51
CA ARG A 96 -10.97 -0.04 -0.13
C ARG A 96 -12.24 0.76 -0.36
N ILE A 97 -12.47 1.73 0.52
CA ILE A 97 -13.51 2.74 0.33
C ILE A 97 -12.78 4.02 -0.06
N LEU A 98 -12.90 4.44 -1.32
CA LEU A 98 -12.37 5.73 -1.75
C LEU A 98 -13.24 6.84 -1.17
N TRP A 99 -12.64 7.85 -0.54
CA TRP A 99 -13.39 8.85 0.22
C TRP A 99 -12.97 10.29 -0.07
N ASN A 100 -13.94 11.19 0.05
CA ASN A 100 -13.75 12.60 0.32
C ASN A 100 -14.20 12.90 1.75
N GLU A 101 -14.19 14.17 2.18
CA GLU A 101 -14.49 14.53 3.57
C GLU A 101 -15.88 14.05 4.01
N LYS A 102 -16.88 14.22 3.13
CA LYS A 102 -18.26 13.83 3.39
C LYS A 102 -18.38 12.32 3.60
N ILE A 103 -17.86 11.52 2.66
CA ILE A 103 -17.91 10.05 2.72
C ILE A 103 -17.24 9.55 4.00
N TYR A 104 -16.06 10.09 4.35
CA TYR A 104 -15.34 9.67 5.54
C TYR A 104 -16.11 10.00 6.84
N LYS A 105 -16.69 11.20 6.93
CA LYS A 105 -17.50 11.60 8.10
C LYS A 105 -18.78 10.77 8.23
N GLU A 106 -19.46 10.47 7.13
CA GLU A 106 -20.68 9.64 7.12
C GLU A 106 -20.41 8.19 7.52
N ALA A 107 -19.22 7.67 7.19
CA ALA A 107 -18.79 6.34 7.63
C ALA A 107 -18.64 6.20 9.15
N ASN A 108 -18.47 7.32 9.87
CA ASN A 108 -18.34 7.38 11.33
C ASN A 108 -17.34 6.34 11.89
N VAL A 109 -16.15 6.29 11.29
CA VAL A 109 -15.10 5.31 11.64
C VAL A 109 -14.60 5.58 13.06
N SER A 110 -14.76 4.60 13.94
CA SER A 110 -14.32 4.69 15.33
C SER A 110 -12.80 4.58 15.46
N SER A 111 -12.23 5.35 16.40
CA SER A 111 -10.89 5.07 16.93
C SER A 111 -10.93 3.83 17.81
N VAL A 112 -9.80 3.13 17.91
CA VAL A 112 -9.63 2.02 18.87
C VAL A 112 -9.00 2.55 20.16
N ASN A 113 -9.45 2.07 21.33
CA ASN A 113 -8.83 2.42 22.61
C ASN A 113 -7.43 1.81 22.71
N PHE A 114 -6.48 2.53 23.31
CA PHE A 114 -5.10 2.10 23.52
C PHE A 114 -4.96 0.71 24.14
N LEU A 115 -5.74 0.37 25.18
CA LEU A 115 -5.64 -0.92 25.85
C LEU A 115 -6.15 -2.04 24.95
N ASP A 116 -7.33 -1.87 24.34
CA ASP A 116 -7.90 -2.86 23.43
C ASP A 116 -6.97 -3.11 22.23
N PHE A 117 -6.36 -2.05 21.69
CA PHE A 117 -5.40 -2.14 20.60
C PHE A 117 -4.14 -2.94 20.98
N LEU A 118 -3.59 -2.71 22.17
CA LEU A 118 -2.37 -3.38 22.61
C LEU A 118 -2.62 -4.83 23.06
N GLU A 119 -3.71 -5.09 23.76
CA GLU A 119 -3.89 -6.31 24.54
C GLU A 119 -4.78 -7.36 23.87
N THR A 120 -5.56 -6.97 22.84
CA THR A 120 -6.49 -7.87 22.15
C THR A 120 -6.15 -8.02 20.67
N ASN A 121 -6.53 -9.16 20.07
CA ASN A 121 -6.46 -9.33 18.62
C ASN A 121 -7.64 -8.67 17.93
N GLU A 122 -8.78 -8.58 18.60
CA GLU A 122 -10.00 -7.94 18.12
C GLU A 122 -9.78 -6.44 17.91
N GLY A 123 -9.19 -5.74 18.88
CA GLY A 123 -8.86 -4.31 18.78
C GLY A 123 -7.82 -4.03 17.70
N LEU A 124 -6.75 -4.84 17.60
CA LEU A 124 -5.77 -4.70 16.51
C LEU A 124 -6.41 -5.00 15.14
N ARG A 125 -7.26 -6.03 15.05
CA ARG A 125 -7.95 -6.40 13.81
C ARG A 125 -8.92 -5.30 13.38
N GLU A 126 -9.69 -4.72 14.28
CA GLU A 126 -10.57 -3.58 14.01
C GLU A 126 -9.77 -2.39 13.49
N PHE A 127 -8.67 -2.05 14.17
CA PHE A 127 -7.77 -0.97 13.74
C PHE A 127 -7.24 -1.22 12.32
N LEU A 128 -6.70 -2.41 12.04
CA LEU A 128 -6.13 -2.74 10.73
C LEU A 128 -7.20 -2.81 9.65
N GLN A 129 -8.41 -3.29 9.97
CA GLN A 129 -9.53 -3.28 9.05
C GLN A 129 -9.89 -1.84 8.64
N ASN A 130 -10.00 -0.93 9.60
CA ASN A 130 -10.24 0.49 9.33
C ASN A 130 -9.11 1.11 8.51
N PHE A 131 -7.86 0.81 8.87
CA PHE A 131 -6.68 1.28 8.14
C PHE A 131 -6.66 0.79 6.69
N LEU A 132 -6.95 -0.49 6.42
CA LEU A 132 -6.97 -1.03 5.05
C LEU A 132 -8.12 -0.43 4.21
N LEU A 133 -9.29 -0.26 4.81
CA LEU A 133 -10.46 0.29 4.11
C LEU A 133 -10.27 1.77 3.75
N TYR A 134 -9.80 2.58 4.69
CA TYR A 134 -9.78 4.04 4.54
C TYR A 134 -8.38 4.63 4.39
N GLY A 135 -7.30 3.87 4.61
CA GLY A 135 -5.93 4.39 4.58
C GLY A 135 -5.58 5.30 5.76
N ILE A 136 -6.48 5.51 6.72
CA ILE A 136 -6.20 6.17 8.01
C ILE A 136 -6.91 5.44 9.14
N ALA A 137 -6.30 5.42 10.32
CA ALA A 137 -6.89 4.88 11.53
C ALA A 137 -6.31 5.58 12.77
N PHE A 138 -7.04 5.51 13.88
CA PHE A 138 -6.71 6.23 15.11
C PHE A 138 -6.66 5.28 16.31
N VAL A 139 -5.71 5.54 17.20
CA VAL A 139 -5.68 4.97 18.55
C VAL A 139 -5.83 6.10 19.55
N ASP A 140 -6.86 6.02 20.38
CA ASP A 140 -7.16 7.00 21.43
C ASP A 140 -6.66 6.54 22.80
N ASN A 141 -6.44 7.50 23.70
CA ASN A 141 -5.95 7.32 25.06
C ASN A 141 -4.52 6.74 25.16
N VAL A 142 -3.66 7.00 24.17
CA VAL A 142 -2.23 6.65 24.23
C VAL A 142 -1.50 7.68 25.09
N PRO A 143 -0.79 7.30 26.16
CA PRO A 143 -0.02 8.26 26.95
C PRO A 143 0.94 9.05 26.05
N ALA A 144 1.00 10.36 26.24
CA ALA A 144 1.73 11.30 25.37
C ALA A 144 3.26 11.24 25.56
N THR A 145 3.83 10.05 25.38
CA THR A 145 5.24 9.73 25.51
C THR A 145 5.77 9.11 24.22
N ARG A 146 7.07 9.22 23.99
CA ARG A 146 7.73 8.58 22.84
C ARG A 146 7.69 7.06 22.97
N GLU A 147 7.82 6.56 24.19
CA GLU A 147 7.84 5.14 24.54
C GLU A 147 6.50 4.48 24.20
N ASP A 148 5.37 5.10 24.55
CA ASP A 148 4.05 4.56 24.23
C ASP A 148 3.73 4.69 22.73
N THR A 149 4.27 5.73 22.06
CA THR A 149 4.25 5.84 20.60
C THR A 149 4.97 4.66 19.94
N GLU A 150 6.13 4.29 20.47
CA GLU A 150 6.90 3.14 19.98
C GLU A 150 6.17 1.81 20.26
N ARG A 151 5.52 1.68 21.42
CA ARG A 151 4.72 0.49 21.78
C ARG A 151 3.57 0.27 20.81
N VAL A 152 2.82 1.32 20.43
CA VAL A 152 1.73 1.16 19.46
C VAL A 152 2.23 0.78 18.08
N ALA A 153 3.37 1.31 17.65
CA ALA A 153 4.00 0.95 16.38
C ALA A 153 4.41 -0.53 16.37
N LYS A 154 5.11 -0.98 17.42
CA LYS A 154 5.60 -2.34 17.60
C LYS A 154 4.49 -3.38 17.73
N ARG A 155 3.29 -2.98 18.15
CA ARG A 155 2.12 -3.87 18.20
C ARG A 155 1.68 -4.33 16.81
N ILE A 156 1.87 -3.47 15.79
CA ILE A 156 1.55 -3.78 14.39
C ILE A 156 2.70 -4.57 13.77
N SER A 157 3.91 -4.02 13.80
CA SER A 157 5.08 -4.64 13.16
C SER A 157 6.40 -4.03 13.63
N HIS A 158 7.51 -4.50 13.05
CA HIS A 158 8.80 -3.86 13.21
C HIS A 158 8.79 -2.43 12.66
N ILE A 159 9.46 -1.54 13.39
CA ILE A 159 9.69 -0.16 12.97
C ILE A 159 10.77 -0.17 11.89
N ARG A 160 10.47 0.46 10.76
CA ARG A 160 11.43 0.66 9.68
C ARG A 160 12.40 1.76 10.07
N GLU A 161 13.63 1.38 10.38
CA GLU A 161 14.72 2.34 10.59
C GLU A 161 15.05 3.05 9.26
N THR A 162 15.20 4.37 9.32
CA THR A 162 15.52 5.22 8.17
C THR A 162 16.67 6.17 8.51
N ILE A 163 17.04 7.06 7.58
CA ILE A 163 17.99 8.17 7.85
C ILE A 163 17.48 9.16 8.92
N TYR A 164 16.20 9.10 9.26
CA TYR A 164 15.60 9.85 10.36
C TYR A 164 15.68 9.10 11.71
N GLY A 165 16.22 7.88 11.71
CA GLY A 165 16.26 6.96 12.85
C GLY A 165 15.06 6.01 12.87
N LYS A 166 14.92 5.27 13.98
CA LYS A 166 13.76 4.39 14.25
C LYS A 166 12.52 5.21 14.60
N MET A 167 12.67 6.10 15.56
CA MET A 167 11.65 7.06 15.96
C MET A 167 12.21 8.46 15.69
N TRP A 168 11.36 9.37 15.27
CA TRP A 168 11.71 10.77 15.06
C TRP A 168 10.79 11.67 15.90
N ASP A 169 11.36 12.78 16.33
CA ASP A 169 10.66 13.83 17.06
C ASP A 169 10.74 15.13 16.24
N LEU A 170 9.59 15.64 15.82
CA LEU A 170 9.47 16.89 15.09
C LEU A 170 9.15 18.03 16.06
N THR A 171 10.10 18.93 16.20
CA THR A 171 9.94 20.26 16.79
C THR A 171 10.47 21.29 15.78
N SER A 172 9.97 22.53 15.80
CA SER A 172 10.46 23.59 14.90
C SER A 172 11.83 24.13 15.33
N ASP A 173 12.86 23.30 15.24
CA ASP A 173 14.23 23.58 15.68
C ASP A 173 15.25 23.64 14.53
N PHE A 174 14.82 23.41 13.28
CA PHE A 174 15.70 23.32 12.09
C PHE A 174 16.83 22.28 12.22
N SER A 175 16.63 21.22 13.01
CA SER A 175 17.65 20.19 13.26
C SER A 175 17.95 19.29 12.04
N ARG A 176 17.09 19.31 11.02
CA ARG A 176 17.25 18.58 9.74
C ARG A 176 17.06 19.52 8.55
N GLY A 177 17.61 19.14 7.40
CA GLY A 177 17.43 19.84 6.12
C GLY A 177 16.03 19.67 5.49
N ASP A 178 14.97 19.64 6.30
CA ASP A 178 13.62 19.23 5.89
C ASP A 178 12.58 20.29 6.30
N THR A 179 11.67 20.62 5.37
CA THR A 179 10.63 21.65 5.56
C THR A 179 9.68 21.29 6.72
N ALA A 180 9.57 20.01 7.08
CA ALA A 180 8.78 19.53 8.22
C ALA A 180 9.16 20.21 9.55
N TYR A 181 10.43 20.61 9.69
CA TYR A 181 11.01 21.26 10.89
C TYR A 181 10.79 22.78 10.94
N THR A 182 9.92 23.32 10.08
CA THR A 182 9.52 24.75 10.11
C THR A 182 8.14 24.92 10.75
N LYS A 183 7.71 26.18 10.99
CA LYS A 183 6.34 26.53 11.44
C LYS A 183 5.36 26.80 10.28
N LEU A 184 5.85 26.75 9.04
CA LEU A 184 5.06 27.03 7.85
C LEU A 184 4.03 25.93 7.59
N ALA A 185 3.02 26.23 6.79
CA ALA A 185 2.12 25.19 6.31
C ALA A 185 2.88 24.20 5.42
N LEU A 186 2.56 22.92 5.56
CA LEU A 186 3.01 21.86 4.66
C LEU A 186 1.82 21.47 3.79
N ASP A 187 1.98 21.57 2.48
CA ASP A 187 0.97 21.12 1.54
C ASP A 187 0.89 19.58 1.55
N ARG A 188 -0.19 19.03 1.02
CA ARG A 188 -0.44 17.58 0.94
C ARG A 188 0.69 16.84 0.21
N HIS A 189 1.25 15.83 0.86
CA HIS A 189 2.32 15.00 0.30
C HIS A 189 2.27 13.57 0.85
N THR A 190 2.99 12.67 0.19
CA THR A 190 3.43 11.38 0.71
C THR A 190 4.91 11.48 1.06
N ASP A 191 5.33 10.86 2.16
CA ASP A 191 6.71 10.93 2.62
C ASP A 191 7.62 9.99 1.85
N THR A 192 8.92 10.28 1.90
CA THR A 192 10.00 9.41 1.40
C THR A 192 9.88 9.08 -0.08
N THR A 193 9.35 10.02 -0.89
CA THR A 193 9.21 9.79 -2.33
C THR A 193 10.54 9.65 -3.06
N TYR A 194 11.66 9.96 -2.41
CA TYR A 194 13.02 9.74 -2.87
C TYR A 194 13.62 8.39 -2.43
N PHE A 195 12.90 7.55 -1.66
CA PHE A 195 13.31 6.15 -1.46
C PHE A 195 12.95 5.32 -2.69
N GLN A 196 13.73 4.29 -3.00
CA GLN A 196 13.34 3.28 -3.99
C GLN A 196 12.00 2.64 -3.59
N GLU A 197 11.90 2.27 -2.31
CA GLU A 197 10.68 1.78 -1.67
C GLU A 197 10.21 2.79 -0.60
N PRO A 198 9.25 3.68 -0.89
CA PRO A 198 8.71 4.60 0.09
C PRO A 198 8.16 3.88 1.31
N CYS A 199 8.23 4.51 2.47
CA CYS A 199 7.62 3.98 3.70
C CYS A 199 6.13 3.71 3.49
N GLY A 200 5.63 2.57 3.99
CA GLY A 200 4.26 2.10 3.71
C GLY A 200 3.22 2.69 4.65
N MET A 201 3.53 2.75 5.94
CA MET A 201 2.69 3.37 6.96
C MET A 201 3.52 4.39 7.74
N GLN A 202 2.90 5.52 8.04
CA GLN A 202 3.45 6.55 8.92
C GLN A 202 2.48 6.79 10.08
N LEU A 203 3.01 7.10 11.26
CA LEU A 203 2.19 7.47 12.41
C LEU A 203 2.63 8.80 13.02
N PHE A 204 1.65 9.52 13.55
CA PHE A 204 1.81 10.82 14.18
C PHE A 204 1.17 10.82 15.56
N HIS A 205 1.97 11.15 16.58
CA HIS A 205 1.51 11.36 17.94
C HIS A 205 1.88 12.76 18.43
N CYS A 206 0.89 13.61 18.71
CA CYS A 206 1.13 14.91 19.31
C CYS A 206 1.47 14.75 20.79
N LEU A 207 2.73 14.89 21.17
CA LEU A 207 3.14 14.79 22.58
C LEU A 207 2.80 16.07 23.35
N ARG A 208 2.95 17.24 22.70
CA ARG A 208 2.67 18.54 23.32
C ARG A 208 2.35 19.59 22.26
N HIS A 209 1.39 20.47 22.54
CA HIS A 209 1.09 21.62 21.70
C HIS A 209 0.60 22.81 22.54
N GLU A 210 1.39 23.87 22.59
CA GLU A 210 1.12 25.13 23.29
C GLU A 210 1.09 26.24 22.25
N GLY A 211 -0.08 26.46 21.65
CA GLY A 211 -0.28 27.44 20.58
C GLY A 211 -1.55 27.19 19.77
N THR A 212 -1.64 27.84 18.62
CA THR A 212 -2.80 27.77 17.70
C THR A 212 -2.41 27.21 16.33
N GLY A 213 -3.38 26.75 15.54
CA GLY A 213 -3.14 26.17 14.21
C GLY A 213 -2.62 24.73 14.28
N GLY A 214 -1.87 24.27 13.28
CA GLY A 214 -1.21 22.95 13.30
C GLY A 214 -2.17 21.75 13.25
N ARG A 215 -3.34 21.95 12.65
CA ARG A 215 -4.22 20.85 12.25
C ARG A 215 -3.53 20.02 11.17
N THR A 216 -3.71 18.71 11.22
CA THR A 216 -3.22 17.79 10.21
C THR A 216 -4.25 17.72 9.09
N LEU A 217 -3.79 17.94 7.86
CA LEU A 217 -4.56 17.70 6.65
C LEU A 217 -4.39 16.25 6.24
N VAL A 218 -5.47 15.57 5.85
CA VAL A 218 -5.42 14.28 5.16
C VAL A 218 -6.35 14.30 3.95
N VAL A 219 -5.88 13.72 2.84
CA VAL A 219 -6.59 13.65 1.55
C VAL A 219 -6.40 12.26 0.97
N ASP A 220 -7.49 11.57 0.62
CA ASP A 220 -7.40 10.29 -0.08
C ASP A 220 -6.90 10.50 -1.52
N GLY A 221 -5.61 10.24 -1.74
CA GLY A 221 -5.00 10.38 -3.05
C GLY A 221 -5.59 9.42 -4.08
N PHE A 222 -6.11 8.28 -3.65
CA PHE A 222 -6.73 7.32 -4.56
C PHE A 222 -8.11 7.78 -5.01
N TYR A 223 -8.88 8.43 -4.12
CA TYR A 223 -10.14 9.07 -4.50
C TYR A 223 -9.89 10.17 -5.55
N ALA A 224 -8.95 11.08 -5.29
CA ALA A 224 -8.62 12.14 -6.23
C ALA A 224 -8.10 11.58 -7.57
N ALA A 225 -7.22 10.59 -7.54
CA ALA A 225 -6.72 9.93 -8.75
C ALA A 225 -7.84 9.22 -9.53
N ASP A 226 -8.82 8.62 -8.85
CA ASP A 226 -9.99 8.03 -9.51
C ASP A 226 -10.89 9.09 -10.15
N GLN A 227 -11.06 10.27 -9.53
CA GLN A 227 -11.74 11.40 -10.19
C GLN A 227 -11.02 11.82 -11.47
N VAL A 228 -9.68 11.90 -11.45
CA VAL A 228 -8.89 12.17 -12.66
C VAL A 228 -9.07 11.03 -13.68
N ARG A 229 -9.03 9.77 -13.26
CA ARG A 229 -9.23 8.62 -14.16
C ARG A 229 -10.58 8.65 -14.88
N GLN A 230 -11.65 9.06 -14.18
CA GLN A 230 -13.00 9.11 -14.73
C GLN A 230 -13.21 10.29 -15.69
N HIS A 231 -12.68 11.47 -15.35
CA HIS A 231 -12.95 12.72 -16.09
C HIS A 231 -11.84 13.11 -17.08
N HIS A 232 -10.61 12.63 -16.85
CA HIS A 232 -9.37 12.97 -17.55
C HIS A 232 -8.49 11.72 -17.75
N PRO A 233 -8.98 10.67 -18.46
CA PRO A 233 -8.30 9.38 -18.54
C PRO A 233 -6.91 9.44 -19.18
N GLU A 234 -6.69 10.34 -20.14
CA GLU A 234 -5.38 10.54 -20.78
C GLU A 234 -4.35 11.13 -19.80
N ASP A 235 -4.77 12.07 -18.95
CA ASP A 235 -3.93 12.66 -17.91
C ASP A 235 -3.58 11.64 -16.84
N PHE A 236 -4.54 10.79 -16.45
CA PHE A 236 -4.29 9.67 -15.52
C PHE A 236 -3.24 8.71 -16.09
N GLU A 237 -3.40 8.26 -17.34
CA GLU A 237 -2.47 7.33 -17.99
C GLU A 237 -1.07 7.96 -18.15
N LEU A 238 -1.00 9.26 -18.42
CA LEU A 238 0.27 9.97 -18.48
C LEU A 238 0.97 10.00 -17.11
N LEU A 239 0.22 10.31 -16.05
CA LEU A 239 0.73 10.31 -14.67
C LEU A 239 1.09 8.91 -14.17
N SER A 240 0.53 7.85 -14.76
CA SER A 240 0.87 6.47 -14.41
C SER A 240 2.06 5.89 -15.17
N ASN A 241 2.38 6.44 -16.34
CA ASN A 241 3.41 5.88 -17.21
C ASN A 241 4.71 6.69 -17.22
N VAL A 242 4.68 7.98 -16.88
CA VAL A 242 5.87 8.84 -16.93
C VAL A 242 6.61 8.80 -15.59
N PRO A 243 7.80 8.16 -15.51
CA PRO A 243 8.59 8.12 -14.29
C PRO A 243 9.28 9.47 -14.04
N LEU A 244 9.31 9.88 -12.79
CA LEU A 244 9.95 11.10 -12.33
C LEU A 244 11.01 10.79 -11.29
N LYS A 245 12.07 11.59 -11.30
CA LYS A 245 13.08 11.59 -10.27
C LYS A 245 12.57 12.38 -9.06
N HIS A 246 12.69 11.77 -7.89
CA HIS A 246 12.54 12.40 -6.57
C HIS A 246 13.88 12.35 -5.86
N GLU A 247 14.25 13.41 -5.17
CA GLU A 247 15.60 13.57 -4.63
C GLU A 247 15.59 14.29 -3.28
N TYR A 248 16.36 13.73 -2.35
CA TYR A 248 16.66 14.35 -1.07
C TYR A 248 18.17 14.45 -0.90
N ILE A 249 18.66 15.66 -0.63
CA ILE A 249 20.07 15.94 -0.35
C ILE A 249 20.11 16.68 0.98
N GLU A 250 20.78 16.09 1.97
CA GLU A 250 21.01 16.69 3.27
C GLU A 250 22.51 16.80 3.51
N ASN A 251 22.97 18.02 3.77
CA ASN A 251 24.35 18.34 4.12
C ASN A 251 24.34 19.29 5.32
N VAL A 252 23.69 18.88 6.41
CA VAL A 252 23.53 19.70 7.63
C VAL A 252 24.13 18.96 8.81
N SER A 253 25.00 19.64 9.57
CA SER A 253 25.67 19.06 10.75
C SER A 253 26.43 17.77 10.38
N ALA A 254 26.28 16.71 11.17
CA ALA A 254 26.83 15.38 10.94
C ALA A 254 25.98 14.52 9.97
N SER A 255 24.84 15.02 9.48
CA SER A 255 23.98 14.28 8.56
C SER A 255 24.36 14.58 7.11
N GLN A 256 24.77 13.52 6.40
CA GLN A 256 25.11 13.53 4.99
C GLN A 256 24.29 12.45 4.28
N ASN A 257 23.22 12.85 3.60
CA ASN A 257 22.34 11.94 2.90
C ASN A 257 22.14 12.41 1.46
N HIS A 258 22.18 11.47 0.52
CA HIS A 258 21.77 11.71 -0.86
C HIS A 258 20.96 10.51 -1.32
N MET A 259 19.66 10.73 -1.54
CA MET A 259 18.73 9.67 -1.91
C MET A 259 17.97 10.05 -3.17
N VAL A 260 17.79 9.05 -4.03
CA VAL A 260 17.08 9.20 -5.30
C VAL A 260 16.12 8.03 -5.48
N GLY A 261 14.86 8.37 -5.72
CA GLY A 261 13.80 7.44 -6.11
C GLY A 261 13.28 7.80 -7.48
N ILE A 262 12.94 6.81 -8.29
CA ILE A 262 12.36 7.03 -9.62
C ILE A 262 11.07 6.24 -9.72
N GLY A 263 10.01 6.89 -10.15
CA GLY A 263 8.72 6.25 -10.38
C GLY A 263 7.66 7.22 -10.87
N PRO A 264 6.55 6.73 -11.43
CA PRO A 264 5.42 7.57 -11.80
C PRO A 264 4.72 8.12 -10.55
N VAL A 265 3.95 9.19 -10.73
CA VAL A 265 3.12 9.75 -9.66
C VAL A 265 2.03 8.76 -9.26
N LEU A 266 1.43 8.06 -10.22
CA LEU A 266 0.38 7.06 -10.02
C LEU A 266 0.89 5.66 -10.36
N ASN A 267 1.06 4.79 -9.38
CA ASN A 267 1.59 3.45 -9.61
C ASN A 267 0.43 2.45 -9.66
N VAL A 268 0.22 1.86 -10.82
CA VAL A 268 -0.93 0.99 -11.11
C VAL A 268 -0.48 -0.42 -11.49
N TYR A 269 -1.28 -1.43 -11.15
CA TYR A 269 -1.04 -2.78 -11.62
C TYR A 269 -1.32 -2.88 -13.13
N PRO A 270 -0.39 -3.42 -13.95
CA PRO A 270 -0.55 -3.44 -15.40
C PRO A 270 -1.79 -4.19 -15.90
N TRP A 271 -2.27 -5.20 -15.16
CA TRP A 271 -3.35 -6.09 -15.61
C TRP A 271 -4.76 -5.56 -15.35
N ASN A 272 -4.95 -4.64 -14.39
CA ASN A 272 -6.28 -4.11 -14.02
C ASN A 272 -6.31 -2.58 -13.81
N LYS A 273 -5.16 -1.90 -13.92
CA LYS A 273 -5.00 -0.46 -13.67
C LYS A 273 -5.40 -0.02 -12.25
N GLU A 274 -5.50 -0.95 -11.31
CA GLU A 274 -5.74 -0.62 -9.91
C GLU A 274 -4.53 0.10 -9.35
N LEU A 275 -4.78 1.26 -8.73
CA LEU A 275 -3.75 2.06 -8.08
C LEU A 275 -3.28 1.36 -6.80
N TYR A 276 -1.98 1.16 -6.65
CA TYR A 276 -1.38 0.57 -5.45
C TYR A 276 -0.47 1.53 -4.69
N MET A 277 -0.01 2.62 -5.32
CA MET A 277 0.76 3.67 -4.65
C MET A 277 0.63 5.02 -5.39
N ILE A 278 0.47 6.11 -4.64
CA ILE A 278 0.67 7.47 -5.11
C ILE A 278 2.01 8.00 -4.58
N ARG A 279 2.87 8.51 -5.46
CA ARG A 279 4.16 9.12 -5.13
C ARG A 279 4.06 10.61 -5.41
N TYR A 280 3.60 11.37 -4.42
CA TYR A 280 3.30 12.78 -4.59
C TYR A 280 3.94 13.61 -3.48
N ASN A 281 5.06 14.25 -3.77
CA ASN A 281 5.64 15.27 -2.91
C ASN A 281 6.31 16.34 -3.78
N ASN A 282 5.77 17.55 -3.76
CA ASN A 282 6.33 18.64 -4.57
C ASN A 282 7.70 19.11 -4.06
N TYR A 283 7.99 18.95 -2.76
CA TYR A 283 9.26 19.32 -2.15
C TYR A 283 10.40 18.39 -2.58
N ASP A 284 10.07 17.11 -2.77
CA ASP A 284 11.03 16.07 -3.15
C ASP A 284 11.21 15.93 -4.67
N ARG A 285 10.29 16.48 -5.48
CA ARG A 285 10.32 16.29 -6.93
C ARG A 285 11.55 16.99 -7.53
N SER A 286 12.44 16.20 -8.10
CA SER A 286 13.67 16.69 -8.71
C SER A 286 13.40 17.36 -10.06
N VAL A 287 14.46 17.85 -10.70
CA VAL A 287 14.42 18.46 -12.03
C VAL A 287 13.88 17.45 -13.05
N ILE A 288 12.87 17.86 -13.83
CA ILE A 288 12.24 17.00 -14.86
C ILE A 288 13.08 17.02 -16.13
N ASN A 289 14.20 16.29 -16.11
CA ASN A 289 15.09 16.12 -17.27
C ASN A 289 15.05 14.70 -17.86
N THR A 290 14.18 13.83 -17.33
CA THR A 290 13.93 12.45 -17.81
C THR A 290 12.70 12.32 -18.70
N VAL A 291 11.89 13.38 -18.83
CA VAL A 291 10.66 13.39 -19.61
C VAL A 291 10.95 14.02 -20.99
N PRO A 292 10.56 13.37 -22.10
CA PRO A 292 10.75 13.93 -23.44
C PRO A 292 10.13 15.33 -23.60
N TYR A 293 10.79 16.19 -24.40
CA TYR A 293 10.36 17.57 -24.61
C TYR A 293 8.92 17.70 -25.13
N ASN A 294 8.49 16.79 -26.01
CA ASN A 294 7.13 16.76 -26.55
C ASN A 294 6.07 16.29 -25.53
N VAL A 295 6.48 15.71 -24.40
CA VAL A 295 5.60 15.17 -23.36
C VAL A 295 5.51 16.10 -22.16
N VAL A 296 6.58 16.84 -21.85
CA VAL A 296 6.71 17.60 -20.59
C VAL A 296 5.55 18.58 -20.34
N ARG A 297 5.05 19.27 -21.38
CA ARG A 297 3.93 20.21 -21.25
C ARG A 297 2.62 19.49 -20.89
N SER A 298 2.34 18.37 -21.53
CA SER A 298 1.17 17.54 -21.23
C SER A 298 1.28 16.97 -19.82
N TRP A 299 2.49 16.56 -19.40
CA TRP A 299 2.73 16.08 -18.04
C TRP A 299 2.44 17.15 -16.99
N TYR A 300 2.88 18.40 -17.19
CA TYR A 300 2.55 19.50 -16.29
C TYR A 300 1.05 19.81 -16.25
N SER A 301 0.34 19.63 -17.37
CA SER A 301 -1.10 19.82 -17.46
C SER A 301 -1.84 18.73 -16.66
N ALA A 302 -1.45 17.47 -16.85
CA ALA A 302 -1.97 16.33 -16.10
C ALA A 302 -1.70 16.47 -14.59
N HIS A 303 -0.47 16.82 -14.22
CA HIS A 303 -0.09 17.06 -12.82
C HIS A 303 -0.94 18.18 -12.22
N ARG A 304 -1.18 19.28 -12.95
CA ARG A 304 -2.05 20.37 -12.48
C ARG A 304 -3.49 19.90 -12.24
N ILE A 305 -4.04 19.06 -13.11
CA ILE A 305 -5.38 18.49 -12.94
C ILE A 305 -5.43 17.67 -11.65
N LEU A 306 -4.49 16.75 -11.43
CA LEU A 306 -4.41 15.98 -10.19
C LEU A 306 -4.23 16.89 -8.97
N THR A 307 -3.34 17.88 -9.01
CA THR A 307 -3.13 18.83 -7.91
C THR A 307 -4.41 19.61 -7.59
N ASN A 308 -5.18 20.03 -8.60
CA ASN A 308 -6.44 20.73 -8.38
C ASN A 308 -7.48 19.82 -7.73
N GLU A 309 -7.60 18.57 -8.18
CA GLU A 309 -8.49 17.58 -7.57
C GLU A 309 -8.10 17.30 -6.11
N LEU A 310 -6.80 17.13 -5.82
CA LEU A 310 -6.29 16.97 -4.47
C LEU A 310 -6.58 18.21 -3.58
N ARG A 311 -6.71 19.40 -4.17
CA ARG A 311 -6.94 20.71 -3.51
C ARG A 311 -8.40 21.12 -3.37
N ARG A 312 -9.33 20.33 -3.88
CA ARG A 312 -10.75 20.56 -3.67
C ARG A 312 -11.08 20.54 -2.18
N PRO A 313 -11.70 21.60 -1.62
CA PRO A 313 -12.06 21.65 -0.20
C PRO A 313 -12.91 20.44 0.25
N GLU A 314 -13.76 19.92 -0.63
CA GLU A 314 -14.58 18.73 -0.36
C GLU A 314 -13.76 17.45 -0.17
N ASN A 315 -12.52 17.40 -0.66
CA ASN A 315 -11.60 16.27 -0.52
C ASN A 315 -10.69 16.38 0.70
N GLU A 316 -10.66 17.54 1.37
CA GLU A 316 -9.78 17.78 2.51
C GLU A 316 -10.46 17.40 3.84
N LEU A 317 -9.86 16.48 4.59
CA LEU A 317 -10.22 16.22 5.97
C LEU A 317 -9.17 16.84 6.91
N TRP A 318 -9.64 17.71 7.81
CA TRP A 318 -8.79 18.40 8.77
C TRP A 318 -8.95 17.82 10.17
N VAL A 319 -7.87 17.26 10.71
CA VAL A 319 -7.84 16.59 12.02
C VAL A 319 -6.95 17.36 12.99
N LYS A 320 -7.48 17.71 14.17
CA LYS A 320 -6.66 18.28 15.25
C LYS A 320 -6.14 17.18 16.16
N LEU A 321 -4.87 16.81 16.00
CA LEU A 321 -4.21 15.91 16.94
C LEU A 321 -3.98 16.63 18.28
N LYS A 322 -4.33 15.92 19.37
CA LYS A 322 -4.11 16.32 20.75
C LYS A 322 -3.28 15.22 21.45
N PRO A 323 -2.55 15.53 22.52
CA PRO A 323 -1.98 14.51 23.41
C PRO A 323 -3.03 13.46 23.77
N GLY A 324 -2.68 12.19 23.65
CA GLY A 324 -3.64 11.09 23.81
C GLY A 324 -4.06 10.39 22.52
N LYS A 325 -3.85 11.00 21.34
CA LYS A 325 -4.34 10.48 20.06
C LYS A 325 -3.20 10.25 19.08
N VAL A 326 -3.10 9.02 18.58
CA VAL A 326 -2.17 8.62 17.52
C VAL A 326 -2.95 8.42 16.22
N MET A 327 -2.49 9.03 15.15
CA MET A 327 -3.04 8.83 13.81
C MET A 327 -2.04 8.05 12.97
N PHE A 328 -2.54 7.03 12.28
CA PHE A 328 -1.79 6.25 11.31
C PHE A 328 -2.30 6.57 9.91
N VAL A 329 -1.37 6.67 8.96
CA VAL A 329 -1.61 7.04 7.58
C VAL A 329 -0.96 6.02 6.66
N ASP A 330 -1.72 5.51 5.70
CA ASP A 330 -1.24 4.74 4.57
C ASP A 330 -0.49 5.70 3.64
N ASN A 331 0.83 5.77 3.82
CA ASN A 331 1.69 6.72 3.14
C ASN A 331 1.80 6.41 1.62
N TRP A 332 1.30 5.28 1.16
CA TRP A 332 1.18 4.97 -0.27
C TRP A 332 -0.15 5.42 -0.87
N ARG A 333 -1.10 5.90 -0.06
CA ARG A 333 -2.46 6.24 -0.50
C ARG A 333 -2.88 7.64 -0.10
N VAL A 334 -2.78 7.94 1.19
CA VAL A 334 -3.34 9.14 1.79
C VAL A 334 -2.24 10.18 1.88
N LEU A 335 -2.44 11.29 1.17
CA LEU A 335 -1.57 12.44 1.30
C LEU A 335 -1.90 13.12 2.63
N HIS A 336 -0.87 13.64 3.28
CA HIS A 336 -1.01 14.38 4.52
C HIS A 336 -0.26 15.70 4.45
N GLY A 337 -0.69 16.64 5.28
CA GLY A 337 -0.11 17.97 5.34
C GLY A 337 -0.39 18.60 6.70
N ARG A 338 -0.06 19.88 6.85
CA ARG A 338 -0.19 20.56 8.13
C ARG A 338 -0.48 22.04 7.93
N GLU A 339 -1.46 22.55 8.66
CA GLU A 339 -1.68 23.98 8.79
C GLU A 339 -0.47 24.65 9.47
N SER A 340 -0.19 25.91 9.13
CA SER A 340 0.76 26.71 9.91
C SER A 340 0.38 26.76 11.40
N PHE A 341 1.34 26.96 12.28
CA PHE A 341 1.07 27.01 13.71
C PHE A 341 1.96 27.99 14.47
N THR A 342 1.54 28.33 15.69
CA THR A 342 2.26 29.19 16.62
C THR A 342 2.68 28.44 17.87
N GLY A 343 3.61 29.00 18.63
CA GLY A 343 4.05 28.43 19.91
C GLY A 343 4.84 27.13 19.78
N TYR A 344 4.77 26.28 20.81
CA TYR A 344 5.52 25.02 20.89
C TYR A 344 4.66 23.86 20.39
N ARG A 345 5.24 22.98 19.58
CA ARG A 345 4.59 21.77 19.09
C ARG A 345 5.61 20.65 18.98
N GLN A 346 5.30 19.50 19.56
CA GLN A 346 6.10 18.30 19.49
C GLN A 346 5.26 17.15 18.97
N ILE A 347 5.67 16.59 17.84
CA ILE A 347 5.10 15.37 17.27
C ILE A 347 6.17 14.28 17.31
N CYS A 348 5.79 13.10 17.77
CA CYS A 348 6.59 11.89 17.64
C CYS A 348 5.99 11.01 16.54
N GLY A 349 6.83 10.27 15.84
CA GLY A 349 6.38 9.31 14.84
C GLY A 349 7.47 8.35 14.41
N CYS A 350 7.06 7.43 13.55
CA CYS A 350 7.95 6.52 12.85
C CYS A 350 7.27 5.96 11.60
N TYR A 351 8.00 5.10 10.90
CA TYR A 351 7.56 4.43 9.70
C TYR A 351 7.49 2.92 9.91
N LEU A 352 6.51 2.27 9.31
CA LEU A 352 6.44 0.82 9.17
C LEU A 352 6.53 0.46 7.67
N SER A 353 7.05 -0.74 7.38
CA SER A 353 7.03 -1.26 6.01
C SER A 353 5.60 -1.63 5.61
N ARG A 354 5.27 -1.56 4.31
CA ARG A 354 3.94 -1.99 3.83
C ARG A 354 3.77 -3.49 4.03
N ASP A 355 4.80 -4.27 3.72
CA ASP A 355 4.77 -5.73 3.77
C ASP A 355 4.49 -6.26 5.17
N ASP A 356 5.14 -5.70 6.20
CA ASP A 356 4.92 -6.17 7.57
C ASP A 356 3.51 -5.84 8.07
N VAL A 357 2.96 -4.68 7.72
CA VAL A 357 1.58 -4.31 8.04
C VAL A 357 0.59 -5.27 7.36
N LEU A 358 0.79 -5.56 6.08
CA LEU A 358 -0.07 -6.50 5.35
C LEU A 358 0.08 -7.93 5.87
N ASN A 359 1.29 -8.34 6.28
CA ASN A 359 1.53 -9.62 6.93
C ASN A 359 0.71 -9.76 8.22
N THR A 360 0.81 -8.79 9.15
CA THR A 360 0.03 -8.80 10.38
C THR A 360 -1.48 -8.81 10.08
N SER A 361 -1.92 -8.05 9.08
CA SER A 361 -3.32 -8.03 8.65
C SER A 361 -3.81 -9.40 8.17
N ARG A 362 -3.02 -10.09 7.33
CA ARG A 362 -3.34 -11.44 6.84
C ARG A 362 -3.35 -12.48 7.96
N LEU A 363 -2.44 -12.38 8.92
CA LEU A 363 -2.43 -13.26 10.12
C LEU A 363 -3.71 -13.11 10.96
N LEU A 364 -4.33 -11.93 10.93
CA LEU A 364 -5.61 -11.66 11.59
C LEU A 364 -6.84 -11.94 10.70
N GLY A 365 -6.64 -12.58 9.54
CA GLY A 365 -7.70 -12.99 8.63
C GLY A 365 -8.30 -11.86 7.79
N LEU A 366 -7.64 -10.70 7.69
CA LEU A 366 -8.07 -9.60 6.85
C LEU A 366 -7.64 -9.84 5.38
N LYS A 367 -8.49 -9.40 4.44
CA LYS A 367 -8.14 -9.34 3.02
C LYS A 367 -7.23 -8.10 2.80
N ALA A 368 -5.94 -8.34 2.64
CA ALA A 368 -4.87 -7.34 2.63
C ALA A 368 -3.83 -7.61 1.54
#